data_AF-A2SQL3-F1
#
_entry.id   AF-A2SQL3-F1
#
_cell.length_a   1.000
_cell.length_b   1.000
_cell.length_c   1.000
_cell.angle_alpha   90.00
_cell.angle_beta   90.00
_cell.angle_gamma   90.00
#
_symmetry.space_group_name_H-M   'P 1'
#
loop_
_entity.id
_entity.type
_entity.pdbx_description
1 polymer ?
#
loop_
_entity_poly.entity_id
_entity_poly.type
_entity_poly.pdbx_seq_one_letter_code
_entity_poly.pdbx_strand_id
1 'polypeptide(L)'
;MVVFKPEMTEFLVFDLEAFVPPMDRRKRTGASLAVNAFREGHTLLGGVVYGGRPLTGEVVQDYAHYWMWREGGEKEVVTALYRVFAAMWDGVKDKKMIQADPVVCGVGISTFDMPFLLTKCLQYQVAPPEEIYNTIGKCRVVDLSVAGIGFVPTQNPILHPCSHNQLADALLPERARKPTGKKVWEMMDAKEYGAVEQRCEGEVREMVEIANRMLLSCRYPRSTV
;
A
#
# COMPACT_ATOMS: atom_id res chain seq x y z
N MET A 1 16.13 8.92 20.29
CA MET A 1 16.44 9.10 18.85
C MET A 1 16.42 7.72 18.20
N VAL A 2 15.71 7.55 17.08
CA VAL A 2 15.65 6.27 16.35
C VAL A 2 16.92 6.12 15.52
N VAL A 3 17.51 4.91 15.50
CA VAL A 3 18.69 4.59 14.69
C VAL A 3 18.27 3.87 13.41
N PHE A 4 18.72 4.39 12.28
CA PHE A 4 18.51 3.77 10.98
C PHE A 4 19.77 3.01 10.59
N LYS A 5 19.69 1.68 10.55
CA LYS A 5 20.75 0.84 9.98
C LYS A 5 20.37 0.47 8.55
N PRO A 6 21.22 0.73 7.55
CA PRO A 6 20.85 0.54 6.15
C PRO A 6 20.28 -0.86 5.84
N GLU A 7 20.91 -1.90 6.38
CA GLU A 7 20.57 -3.30 6.17
C GLU A 7 19.32 -3.79 6.96
N MET A 8 18.84 -3.01 7.93
CA MET A 8 17.67 -3.34 8.77
C MET A 8 16.52 -2.34 8.62
N THR A 9 16.63 -1.39 7.68
CA THR A 9 15.57 -0.42 7.41
C THR A 9 14.75 -0.94 6.24
N GLU A 10 13.73 -1.74 6.54
CA GLU A 10 12.86 -2.33 5.52
C GLU A 10 11.65 -1.45 5.21
N PHE A 11 11.31 -1.41 3.93
CA PHE A 11 10.25 -0.58 3.38
C PHE A 11 9.41 -1.40 2.40
N LEU A 12 8.11 -1.45 2.63
CA LEU A 12 7.15 -2.16 1.78
C LEU A 12 6.18 -1.15 1.15
N VAL A 13 6.20 -1.03 -0.19
CA VAL A 13 5.23 -0.24 -0.96
C VAL A 13 4.23 -1.20 -1.57
N PHE A 14 2.94 -0.97 -1.37
CA PHE A 14 1.92 -1.86 -1.89
C PHE A 14 0.60 -1.14 -2.14
N ASP A 15 -0.22 -1.79 -2.95
CA ASP A 15 -1.59 -1.40 -3.27
C ASP A 15 -2.44 -2.66 -3.33
N LEU A 16 -3.64 -2.61 -2.75
CA LEU A 16 -4.61 -3.68 -2.78
C LEU A 16 -5.83 -3.28 -3.61
N GLU A 17 -6.43 -4.28 -4.24
CA GLU A 17 -7.67 -4.11 -4.98
C GLU A 17 -8.78 -4.93 -4.35
N ALA A 18 -9.98 -4.36 -4.30
CA ALA A 18 -11.13 -5.02 -3.74
C ALA A 18 -12.37 -4.91 -4.64
N PHE A 19 -13.14 -5.99 -4.66
CA PHE A 19 -14.42 -6.05 -5.33
C PHE A 19 -15.52 -5.52 -4.42
N VAL A 20 -16.39 -4.69 -4.98
CA VAL A 20 -17.62 -4.23 -4.35
C VAL A 20 -18.81 -4.76 -5.16
N PRO A 21 -19.78 -5.45 -4.53
CA PRO A 21 -20.99 -5.93 -5.20
C PRO A 21 -21.77 -4.78 -5.87
N PRO A 22 -22.36 -4.98 -7.06
CA PRO A 22 -23.07 -3.91 -7.79
C PRO A 22 -24.10 -3.13 -6.96
N MET A 23 -24.82 -3.83 -6.07
CA MET A 23 -25.81 -3.25 -5.17
C MET A 23 -25.23 -2.25 -4.16
N ASP A 24 -23.94 -2.36 -3.85
CA ASP A 24 -23.25 -1.52 -2.87
C ASP A 24 -22.44 -0.38 -3.52
N ARG A 25 -22.08 -0.52 -4.81
CA ARG A 25 -21.29 0.49 -5.55
C ARG A 25 -21.95 1.88 -5.61
N ARG A 26 -23.28 1.94 -5.53
CA ARG A 26 -24.09 3.17 -5.64
C ARG A 26 -24.71 3.61 -4.31
N LYS A 27 -24.49 2.88 -3.22
CA LYS A 27 -25.02 3.27 -1.91
C LYS A 27 -24.35 4.55 -1.47
N ARG A 28 -25.14 5.61 -1.25
CA ARG A 28 -24.65 6.88 -0.69
C ARG A 28 -24.38 6.68 0.80
N THR A 29 -23.15 6.31 1.13
CA THR A 29 -22.67 6.25 2.51
C THR A 29 -22.14 7.61 3.00
N GLY A 30 -22.00 8.59 2.09
CA GLY A 30 -21.34 9.87 2.35
C GLY A 30 -19.80 9.79 2.33
N ALA A 31 -19.23 8.58 2.21
CA ALA A 31 -17.80 8.35 2.09
C ALA A 31 -17.38 8.12 0.63
N SER A 32 -16.15 8.52 0.28
CA SER A 32 -15.54 8.27 -1.03
C SER A 32 -15.19 6.79 -1.25
N LEU A 33 -14.90 6.06 -0.18
CA LEU A 33 -14.58 4.64 -0.19
C LEU A 33 -15.85 3.79 -0.03
N ALA A 34 -16.17 2.97 -1.03
CA ALA A 34 -17.37 2.13 -1.02
C ALA A 34 -17.17 0.76 -0.35
N VAL A 35 -15.92 0.30 -0.30
CA VAL A 35 -15.58 -1.05 0.18
C VAL A 35 -15.65 -1.13 1.71
N ASN A 36 -16.08 -2.28 2.23
CA ASN A 36 -16.16 -2.56 3.66
C ASN A 36 -15.84 -4.03 3.95
N ALA A 37 -14.77 -4.31 4.69
CA ALA A 37 -14.31 -5.67 4.97
C ALA A 37 -15.31 -6.55 5.75
N PHE A 38 -16.28 -5.94 6.44
CA PHE A 38 -17.29 -6.65 7.23
C PHE A 38 -18.59 -6.91 6.45
N ARG A 39 -18.71 -6.40 5.22
CA ARG A 39 -19.89 -6.64 4.39
C ARG A 39 -19.69 -7.87 3.52
N GLU A 40 -20.72 -8.69 3.45
CA GLU A 40 -20.76 -9.86 2.58
C GLU A 40 -20.54 -9.45 1.11
N GLY A 41 -19.74 -10.24 0.40
CA GLY A 41 -19.41 -10.02 -1.01
C GLY A 41 -18.38 -8.92 -1.27
N HIS A 42 -17.90 -8.20 -0.24
CA HIS A 42 -16.75 -7.31 -0.37
C HIS A 42 -15.47 -8.14 -0.22
N THR A 43 -14.76 -8.32 -1.32
CA THR A 43 -13.71 -9.34 -1.46
C THR A 43 -12.38 -8.69 -1.81
N LEU A 44 -11.31 -9.05 -1.10
CA LEU A 44 -9.94 -8.72 -1.50
C LEU A 44 -9.60 -9.48 -2.78
N LEU A 45 -9.37 -8.77 -3.88
CA LEU A 45 -9.00 -9.37 -5.17
C LEU A 45 -7.53 -9.76 -5.21
N GLY A 46 -6.69 -8.97 -4.56
CA GLY A 46 -5.25 -9.09 -4.69
C GLY A 46 -4.56 -7.76 -4.56
N GLY A 47 -3.30 -7.72 -4.98
CA GLY A 47 -2.48 -6.53 -4.97
C GLY A 47 -1.08 -6.78 -5.48
N VAL A 48 -0.32 -5.69 -5.55
CA VAL A 48 1.10 -5.70 -5.92
C VAL A 48 1.92 -5.19 -4.75
N VAL A 49 3.05 -5.84 -4.52
CA VAL A 49 3.97 -5.53 -3.42
C VAL A 49 5.37 -5.31 -3.96
N TYR A 50 5.96 -4.17 -3.62
CA TYR A 50 7.37 -3.88 -3.77
C TYR A 50 8.03 -3.77 -2.39
N GLY A 51 9.12 -4.51 -2.17
CA GLY A 51 9.88 -4.50 -0.93
C GLY A 51 11.32 -4.09 -1.19
N GLY A 52 11.87 -3.20 -0.36
CA GLY A 52 13.25 -2.77 -0.50
C GLY A 52 13.85 -2.20 0.78
N ARG A 53 15.15 -1.94 0.73
CA ARG A 53 15.91 -1.26 1.78
C ARG A 53 16.39 0.09 1.23
N PRO A 54 15.66 1.19 1.47
CA PRO A 54 15.89 2.47 0.78
C PRO A 54 17.27 3.07 1.04
N LEU A 55 17.93 2.71 2.15
CA LEU A 55 19.26 3.24 2.50
C LEU A 55 20.41 2.50 1.81
N THR A 56 20.21 1.26 1.36
CA THR A 56 21.18 0.48 0.57
C THR A 56 20.83 0.46 -0.90
N GLY A 57 19.58 0.76 -1.27
CA GLY A 57 19.06 0.61 -2.62
C GLY A 57 18.77 -0.85 -3.00
N GLU A 58 18.85 -1.77 -2.04
CA GLU A 58 18.54 -3.19 -2.26
C GLU A 58 17.04 -3.40 -2.49
N VAL A 59 16.71 -4.16 -3.53
CA VAL A 59 15.35 -4.64 -3.78
C VAL A 59 15.22 -6.03 -3.17
N VAL A 60 14.35 -6.15 -2.16
CA VAL A 60 14.07 -7.41 -1.47
C VAL A 60 12.96 -8.18 -2.18
N GLN A 61 11.99 -7.46 -2.75
CA GLN A 61 10.85 -8.04 -3.46
C GLN A 61 10.46 -7.12 -4.62
N ASP A 62 10.68 -7.59 -5.85
CA ASP A 62 10.45 -6.81 -7.06
C ASP A 62 9.03 -7.01 -7.60
N TYR A 63 8.14 -6.06 -7.32
CA TYR A 63 6.74 -5.99 -7.79
C TYR A 63 6.02 -7.34 -7.84
N ALA A 64 5.98 -8.06 -6.71
CA ALA A 64 5.31 -9.36 -6.64
C ALA A 64 3.79 -9.20 -6.70
N HIS A 65 3.14 -10.11 -7.42
CA HIS A 65 1.70 -10.10 -7.67
C HIS A 65 1.00 -11.19 -6.86
N TYR A 66 -0.04 -10.82 -6.11
CA TYR A 66 -0.89 -11.76 -5.36
C TYR A 66 -2.33 -11.55 -5.77
N TRP A 67 -2.95 -12.52 -6.46
CA TRP A 67 -4.29 -12.34 -7.03
C TRP A 67 -5.16 -13.58 -6.86
N MET A 68 -6.45 -13.42 -6.57
CA MET A 68 -7.35 -14.53 -6.30
C MET A 68 -7.38 -15.57 -7.43
N TRP A 69 -7.33 -15.11 -8.68
CA TRP A 69 -7.34 -15.97 -9.87
C TRP A 69 -6.00 -16.69 -10.12
N ARG A 70 -4.95 -16.38 -9.35
CA ARG A 70 -3.65 -17.08 -9.35
C ARG A 70 -3.48 -17.96 -8.11
N GLU A 71 -3.86 -17.44 -6.94
CA GLU A 71 -3.65 -18.08 -5.63
C GLU A 71 -4.73 -19.11 -5.26
N GLY A 72 -5.89 -19.09 -5.94
CA GLY A 72 -6.97 -20.06 -5.72
C GLY A 72 -8.11 -19.56 -4.81
N GLY A 73 -8.08 -18.31 -4.37
CA GLY A 73 -9.14 -17.71 -3.57
C GLY A 73 -8.71 -16.50 -2.75
N GLU A 74 -9.67 -15.84 -2.11
CA GLU A 74 -9.41 -14.68 -1.24
C GLU A 74 -8.56 -15.07 -0.03
N LYS A 75 -8.84 -16.22 0.59
CA LYS A 75 -8.11 -16.70 1.76
C LYS A 75 -6.64 -16.92 1.46
N GLU A 76 -6.33 -17.49 0.30
CA GLU A 76 -4.98 -17.80 -0.16
C GLU A 76 -4.20 -16.50 -0.41
N VAL A 77 -4.83 -15.51 -1.06
CA VAL A 77 -4.26 -14.16 -1.22
C VAL A 77 -3.98 -13.50 0.13
N VAL A 78 -4.93 -13.50 1.06
CA VAL A 78 -4.77 -12.91 2.40
C VAL A 78 -3.63 -13.60 3.15
N THR A 79 -3.53 -14.93 3.04
CA THR A 79 -2.44 -15.71 3.65
C THR A 79 -1.09 -15.39 3.03
N ALA A 80 -1.01 -15.25 1.71
CA ALA A 80 0.21 -14.89 1.01
C ALA A 80 0.68 -13.48 1.38
N LEU A 81 -0.23 -12.50 1.40
CA LEU A 81 0.07 -11.14 1.85
C LEU A 81 0.50 -11.12 3.33
N TYR A 82 -0.16 -11.86 4.22
CA TYR A 82 0.28 -11.97 5.61
C TYR A 82 1.73 -12.48 5.72
N ARG A 83 2.11 -13.48 4.92
CA ARG A 83 3.48 -14.01 4.88
C ARG A 83 4.51 -13.00 4.41
N VAL A 84 4.17 -12.10 3.50
CA VAL A 84 5.05 -10.99 3.10
C VAL A 84 5.40 -10.12 4.31
N PHE A 85 4.40 -9.73 5.10
CA PHE A 85 4.63 -8.90 6.29
C PHE A 85 5.39 -9.67 7.36
N ALA A 86 5.10 -10.96 7.56
CA ALA A 86 5.85 -11.80 8.48
C ALA A 86 7.33 -11.89 8.08
N ALA A 87 7.62 -12.11 6.79
CA ALA A 87 8.98 -12.16 6.26
C ALA A 87 9.74 -10.83 6.45
N MET A 88 9.04 -9.69 6.31
CA MET A 88 9.61 -8.36 6.59
C MET A 88 10.02 -8.21 8.06
N TRP A 89 9.22 -8.73 9.01
CA TRP A 89 9.60 -8.75 10.43
C TRP A 89 10.76 -9.72 10.71
N ASP A 90 10.78 -10.87 10.06
CA ASP A 90 11.87 -11.84 10.18
C ASP A 90 13.21 -11.24 9.69
N GLY A 91 13.18 -10.42 8.63
CA GLY A 91 14.34 -9.69 8.12
C GLY A 91 14.97 -8.73 9.14
N VAL A 92 14.20 -8.28 10.13
CA VAL A 92 14.65 -7.37 11.19
C VAL A 92 14.54 -7.94 12.60
N LYS A 93 14.42 -9.26 12.76
CA LYS A 93 14.22 -9.90 14.07
C LYS A 93 15.33 -9.61 15.09
N ASP A 94 16.54 -9.39 14.61
CA ASP A 94 17.72 -9.09 15.45
C ASP A 94 17.88 -7.59 15.74
N LYS A 95 16.88 -6.76 15.37
CA LYS A 95 16.92 -5.33 15.62
C LYS A 95 16.84 -5.03 17.12
N LYS A 96 17.58 -4.02 17.54
CA LYS A 96 17.45 -3.42 18.87
C LYS A 96 16.22 -2.50 18.91
N MET A 97 15.64 -2.33 20.09
CA MET A 97 14.46 -1.48 20.29
C MET A 97 14.65 -0.03 19.81
N ILE A 98 15.88 0.50 19.85
CA ILE A 98 16.19 1.86 19.37
C ILE A 98 16.21 1.97 17.84
N GLN A 99 16.20 0.86 17.11
CA GLN A 99 16.25 0.82 15.66
C GLN A 99 14.85 0.88 15.05
N ALA A 100 14.77 1.39 13.82
CA ALA A 100 13.50 1.52 13.09
C ALA A 100 12.70 0.20 13.06
N ASP A 101 11.38 0.33 13.20
CA ASP A 101 10.45 -0.75 12.88
C ASP A 101 10.28 -0.82 11.34
N PRO A 102 9.81 -1.96 10.79
CA PRO A 102 9.42 -2.02 9.39
C PRO A 102 8.39 -0.95 9.02
N VAL A 103 8.58 -0.35 7.85
CA VAL A 103 7.73 0.71 7.34
C VAL A 103 6.94 0.21 6.15
N VAL A 104 5.65 0.49 6.15
CA VAL A 104 4.74 0.20 5.04
C VAL A 104 4.23 1.51 4.45
N CYS A 105 4.06 1.53 3.13
CA CYS A 105 3.87 2.75 2.37
C CYS A 105 2.90 2.54 1.22
N GLY A 106 2.12 3.57 0.92
CA GLY A 106 1.22 3.64 -0.22
C GLY A 106 0.31 4.86 -0.12
N VAL A 107 -0.68 4.97 -0.99
CA VAL A 107 -1.62 6.10 -1.03
C VAL A 107 -2.97 5.66 -0.49
N GLY A 108 -3.39 6.24 0.64
CA GLY A 108 -4.67 5.89 1.27
C GLY A 108 -4.63 4.59 2.09
N ILE A 109 -3.45 3.98 2.24
CA ILE A 109 -3.26 2.69 2.93
C ILE A 109 -3.67 2.70 4.39
N SER A 110 -3.65 3.87 5.04
CA SER A 110 -4.09 4.02 6.43
C SER A 110 -5.62 3.93 6.56
N THR A 111 -6.35 4.24 5.49
CA THR A 111 -7.81 4.24 5.45
C THR A 111 -8.36 2.92 4.91
N PHE A 112 -7.70 2.34 3.91
CA PHE A 112 -8.18 1.14 3.23
C PHE A 112 -7.28 -0.07 3.46
N ASP A 113 -6.10 -0.11 2.83
CA ASP A 113 -5.33 -1.35 2.66
C ASP A 113 -4.97 -2.03 3.99
N MET A 114 -4.41 -1.28 4.93
CA MET A 114 -3.99 -1.82 6.23
C MET A 114 -5.18 -2.29 7.08
N PRO A 115 -6.23 -1.46 7.34
CA PRO A 115 -7.42 -1.92 8.05
C PRO A 115 -8.14 -3.09 7.37
N PHE A 116 -8.21 -3.08 6.04
CA PHE A 116 -8.91 -4.12 5.27
C PHE A 116 -8.17 -5.45 5.36
N LEU A 117 -6.85 -5.45 5.12
CA LEU A 117 -6.03 -6.65 5.23
C LEU A 117 -6.03 -7.21 6.64
N LEU A 118 -5.86 -6.35 7.67
CA LEU A 118 -5.94 -6.77 9.07
C LEU A 118 -7.26 -7.48 9.38
N THR A 119 -8.38 -6.90 8.94
CA THR A 119 -9.71 -7.46 9.14
C THR A 119 -9.84 -8.83 8.46
N LYS A 120 -9.37 -8.95 7.21
CA LYS A 120 -9.42 -10.19 6.45
C LYS A 120 -8.54 -11.28 7.06
N CYS A 121 -7.35 -10.93 7.56
CA CYS A 121 -6.49 -11.86 8.31
C CYS A 121 -7.23 -12.46 9.51
N LEU A 122 -7.96 -11.63 10.28
CA LEU A 122 -8.75 -12.07 11.43
C LEU A 122 -9.94 -12.96 11.02
N GLN A 123 -10.68 -12.57 9.97
CA GLN A 123 -11.82 -13.34 9.46
C GLN A 123 -11.40 -14.72 8.96
N TYR A 124 -10.27 -14.80 8.26
CA TYR A 124 -9.74 -16.05 7.70
C TYR A 124 -8.86 -16.85 8.67
N GLN A 125 -8.58 -16.30 9.86
CA GLN A 125 -7.76 -16.92 10.90
C GLN A 125 -6.39 -17.38 10.37
N VAL A 126 -5.71 -16.51 9.62
CA VAL A 126 -4.42 -16.84 9.00
C VAL A 126 -3.30 -17.08 10.02
N ALA A 127 -3.45 -16.53 11.23
CA ALA A 127 -2.62 -16.72 12.41
C ALA A 127 -3.43 -16.36 13.68
N PRO A 128 -2.93 -16.62 14.91
CA PRO A 128 -3.55 -16.13 16.14
C PRO A 128 -3.71 -14.59 16.14
N PRO A 129 -4.79 -14.02 16.74
CA PRO A 129 -5.04 -12.57 16.69
C PRO A 129 -3.89 -11.69 17.20
N GLU A 130 -3.20 -12.14 18.25
CA GLU A 130 -2.03 -11.43 18.78
C GLU A 130 -0.87 -11.40 17.76
N GLU A 131 -0.64 -12.51 17.07
CA GLU A 131 0.38 -12.62 16.03
C GLU A 131 0.01 -11.75 14.82
N ILE A 132 -1.25 -11.77 14.39
CA ILE A 132 -1.76 -10.89 13.34
C ILE A 132 -1.54 -9.41 13.69
N TYR A 133 -1.84 -9.01 14.92
CA TYR A 133 -1.61 -7.64 15.38
C TYR A 133 -0.11 -7.30 15.41
N ASN A 134 0.73 -8.23 15.87
CA ASN A 134 2.18 -8.03 15.90
C ASN A 134 2.77 -7.90 14.49
N THR A 135 2.25 -8.64 13.51
CA THR A 135 2.75 -8.64 12.13
C THR A 135 2.22 -7.45 11.31
N ILE A 136 0.91 -7.17 11.36
CA ILE A 136 0.27 -6.13 10.54
C ILE A 136 0.12 -4.82 11.32
N GLY A 137 -0.42 -4.90 12.53
CA GLY A 137 -0.83 -3.74 13.33
C GLY A 137 0.35 -2.93 13.91
N LYS A 138 1.53 -3.52 14.04
CA LYS A 138 2.74 -2.84 14.56
C LYS A 138 3.63 -2.22 13.48
N CYS A 139 3.32 -2.41 12.19
CA CYS A 139 4.04 -1.74 11.12
C CYS A 139 3.91 -0.22 11.23
N ARG A 140 4.97 0.52 10.89
CA ARG A 140 4.90 1.98 10.79
C ARG A 140 4.31 2.35 9.44
N VAL A 141 3.21 3.09 9.45
CA VAL A 141 2.49 3.45 8.22
C VAL A 141 2.93 4.82 7.75
N VAL A 142 3.48 4.90 6.53
CA VAL A 142 3.70 6.13 5.79
C VAL A 142 2.64 6.22 4.69
N ASP A 143 1.54 6.89 4.99
CA ASP A 143 0.50 7.15 4.00
C ASP A 143 0.88 8.39 3.16
N LEU A 144 1.25 8.16 1.90
CA LEU A 144 1.67 9.20 0.97
C LEU A 144 0.57 10.23 0.70
N SER A 145 -0.71 9.84 0.83
CA SER A 145 -1.83 10.79 0.70
C SER A 145 -1.78 11.89 1.76
N VAL A 146 -1.26 11.57 2.95
CA VAL A 146 -1.14 12.51 4.08
C VAL A 146 0.24 13.16 4.07
N ALA A 147 1.31 12.37 3.94
CA ALA A 147 2.68 12.87 3.93
C ALA A 147 2.95 13.82 2.75
N GLY A 148 2.23 13.64 1.65
CA GLY A 148 2.39 14.41 0.41
C GLY A 148 1.64 15.75 0.38
N ILE A 149 0.83 16.10 1.40
CA ILE A 149 0.02 17.34 1.40
C ILE A 149 0.88 18.58 1.14
N GLY A 150 2.09 18.65 1.71
CA GLY A 150 2.99 19.78 1.53
C GLY A 150 3.64 19.88 0.14
N PHE A 151 3.56 18.83 -0.68
CA PHE A 151 4.15 18.77 -2.02
C PHE A 151 3.15 19.11 -3.12
N VAL A 152 1.85 19.02 -2.84
CA VAL A 152 0.80 19.30 -3.82
C VAL A 152 0.39 20.77 -3.69
N PRO A 153 0.56 21.59 -4.74
CA PRO A 153 0.06 22.96 -4.75
C PRO A 153 -1.47 22.92 -4.79
N THR A 154 -2.12 22.97 -3.63
CA THR A 154 -3.57 22.93 -3.47
C THR A 154 -4.11 24.20 -2.84
N GLN A 155 -5.32 24.60 -3.24
CA GLN A 155 -6.09 25.68 -2.61
C GLN A 155 -7.08 25.15 -1.56
N ASN A 156 -6.94 23.90 -1.13
CA ASN A 156 -7.83 23.32 -0.13
C ASN A 156 -7.71 24.11 1.19
N PRO A 157 -8.83 24.56 1.79
CA PRO A 157 -8.80 25.34 3.04
C PRO A 157 -8.44 24.50 4.27
N ILE A 158 -8.24 23.19 4.11
CA ILE A 158 -7.97 22.22 5.18
C ILE A 158 -6.87 21.25 4.74
N LEU A 159 -6.26 20.57 5.73
CA LEU A 159 -5.34 19.45 5.51
C LEU A 159 -6.11 18.22 5.02
N HIS A 160 -6.47 18.22 3.74
CA HIS A 160 -7.14 17.10 3.10
C HIS A 160 -6.12 16.18 2.41
N PRO A 161 -6.19 14.85 2.61
CA PRO A 161 -5.30 13.91 1.93
C PRO A 161 -5.32 14.07 0.41
N CYS A 162 -4.15 13.92 -0.22
CA CYS A 162 -3.98 13.97 -1.66
C CYS A 162 -4.35 12.63 -2.29
N SER A 163 -5.00 12.67 -3.45
CA SER A 163 -5.11 11.49 -4.30
C SER A 163 -3.76 11.11 -4.92
N HIS A 164 -3.64 9.85 -5.33
CA HIS A 164 -2.48 9.34 -6.07
C HIS A 164 -2.14 10.24 -7.26
N ASN A 165 -3.15 10.64 -8.04
CA ASN A 165 -2.95 11.49 -9.20
C ASN A 165 -2.43 12.88 -8.86
N GLN A 166 -2.91 13.50 -7.77
CA GLN A 166 -2.40 14.80 -7.33
C GLN A 166 -0.92 14.71 -6.95
N LEU A 167 -0.51 13.66 -6.24
CA LEU A 167 0.89 13.43 -5.89
C LEU A 167 1.74 13.21 -7.13
N ALA A 168 1.28 12.34 -8.02
CA ALA A 168 2.01 12.00 -9.23
C ALA A 168 2.10 13.20 -10.20
N ASP A 169 1.07 14.03 -10.34
CA ASP A 169 1.13 15.26 -11.14
C ASP A 169 2.11 16.28 -10.55
N ALA A 170 2.23 16.35 -9.22
CA ALA A 170 3.14 17.27 -8.54
C ALA A 170 4.60 16.80 -8.57
N LEU A 171 4.85 15.49 -8.49
CA LEU A 171 6.18 14.92 -8.25
C LEU A 171 6.77 14.17 -9.44
N LEU A 172 5.95 13.78 -10.43
CA LEU A 172 6.35 13.02 -11.62
C LEU A 172 5.98 13.79 -12.90
N PRO A 173 6.64 14.92 -13.22
CA PRO A 173 6.24 15.81 -14.33
C PRO A 173 6.34 15.16 -15.71
N GLU A 174 7.17 14.11 -15.86
CA GLU A 174 7.38 13.38 -17.11
C GLU A 174 6.42 12.20 -17.29
N ARG A 175 5.52 11.95 -16.33
CA ARG A 175 4.60 10.80 -16.41
C ARG A 175 3.63 10.97 -17.57
N ALA A 176 3.35 9.85 -18.26
CA ALA A 176 2.24 9.82 -19.19
C ALA A 176 0.93 10.04 -18.42
N ARG A 177 0.09 10.97 -18.89
CA ARG A 177 -1.25 11.14 -18.29
C ARG A 177 -2.03 9.86 -18.46
N LYS A 178 -2.46 9.27 -17.35
CA LYS A 178 -3.36 8.12 -17.36
C LYS A 178 -4.67 8.52 -18.05
N PRO A 179 -5.19 7.74 -19.01
CA PRO A 179 -6.57 7.92 -19.44
C PRO A 179 -7.50 7.75 -18.24
N THR A 180 -8.64 8.45 -18.24
CA THR A 180 -9.71 8.21 -17.26
C THR A 180 -10.20 6.78 -17.44
N GLY A 181 -9.61 5.86 -16.68
CA GLY A 181 -9.80 4.43 -16.84
C GLY A 181 -11.15 3.95 -16.29
N LYS A 182 -11.58 2.79 -16.78
CA LYS A 182 -12.65 2.00 -16.15
C LYS A 182 -12.32 1.78 -14.67
N LYS A 183 -13.35 1.65 -13.84
CA LYS A 183 -13.14 1.24 -12.44
C LYS A 183 -12.68 -0.21 -12.40
N VAL A 184 -11.89 -0.58 -11.39
CA VAL A 184 -11.45 -1.98 -11.18
C VAL A 184 -12.64 -2.94 -11.17
N TRP A 185 -13.76 -2.55 -10.58
CA TRP A 185 -14.97 -3.37 -10.56
C TRP A 185 -15.56 -3.64 -11.95
N GLU A 186 -15.45 -2.68 -12.87
CA GLU A 186 -15.92 -2.84 -14.26
C GLU A 186 -14.99 -3.78 -15.04
N MET A 187 -13.67 -3.68 -14.81
CA MET A 187 -12.70 -4.60 -15.38
C MET A 187 -12.92 -6.02 -14.87
N MET A 188 -13.21 -6.17 -13.58
CA MET A 188 -13.52 -7.46 -12.96
C MET A 188 -14.80 -8.07 -13.53
N ASP A 189 -15.88 -7.28 -13.68
CA ASP A 189 -17.12 -7.75 -14.30
C ASP A 189 -16.88 -8.19 -15.76
N ALA A 190 -15.99 -7.50 -16.48
CA ALA A 190 -15.57 -7.83 -17.84
C ALA A 190 -14.50 -8.94 -17.91
N LYS A 191 -14.06 -9.49 -16.77
CA LYS A 191 -12.98 -10.49 -16.66
C LYS A 191 -11.65 -10.04 -17.28
N GLU A 192 -11.40 -8.73 -17.30
CA GLU A 192 -10.16 -8.10 -17.78
C GLU A 192 -9.04 -8.20 -16.70
N TYR A 193 -8.75 -9.40 -16.19
CA TYR A 193 -7.84 -9.61 -15.06
C TYR A 193 -6.44 -9.02 -15.28
N GLY A 194 -5.85 -9.24 -16.47
CA GLY A 194 -4.53 -8.68 -16.79
C GLY A 194 -4.49 -7.15 -16.78
N ALA A 195 -5.60 -6.48 -17.09
CA ALA A 195 -5.69 -5.02 -17.02
C ALA A 195 -5.70 -4.51 -15.57
N VAL A 196 -6.36 -5.26 -14.66
CA VAL A 196 -6.34 -4.96 -13.22
C VAL A 196 -4.92 -5.09 -12.67
N GLU A 197 -4.21 -6.18 -13.01
CA GLU A 197 -2.84 -6.41 -12.55
C GLU A 197 -1.88 -5.32 -13.03
N GLN A 198 -1.91 -4.99 -14.33
CA GLN A 198 -1.05 -3.97 -14.93
C GLN A 198 -1.32 -2.58 -14.35
N ARG A 199 -2.58 -2.27 -14.07
CA ARG A 199 -2.98 -1.00 -13.45
C ARG A 199 -2.38 -0.90 -12.03
N CYS A 200 -2.62 -1.90 -11.20
CA CYS A 200 -2.16 -1.92 -9.81
C CYS A 200 -0.63 -1.88 -9.73
N GLU A 201 0.08 -2.65 -10.57
CA GLU A 201 1.54 -2.59 -10.66
C GLU A 201 2.04 -1.19 -11.06
N GLY A 202 1.39 -0.57 -12.06
CA GLY A 202 1.71 0.79 -12.48
C GLY A 202 1.50 1.82 -11.36
N GLU A 203 0.49 1.64 -10.51
CA GLU A 203 0.26 2.47 -9.33
C GLU A 203 1.36 2.26 -8.28
N VAL A 204 1.74 1.01 -7.96
CA VAL A 204 2.85 0.73 -7.05
C VAL A 204 4.18 1.30 -7.56
N ARG A 205 4.48 1.18 -8.86
CA ARG A 205 5.67 1.79 -9.48
C ARG A 205 5.70 3.31 -9.32
N GLU A 206 4.58 3.98 -9.58
CA GLU A 206 4.46 5.42 -9.36
C GLU A 206 4.64 5.78 -7.87
N MET A 207 4.08 5.00 -6.95
CA MET A 207 4.24 5.22 -5.50
C MET A 207 5.68 5.08 -5.02
N VAL A 208 6.43 4.10 -5.53
CA VAL A 208 7.87 3.94 -5.24
C VAL A 208 8.63 5.20 -5.68
N GLU A 209 8.40 5.68 -6.90
CA GLU A 209 9.08 6.89 -7.40
C GLU A 209 8.65 8.15 -6.62
N ILE A 210 7.36 8.30 -6.29
CA ILE A 210 6.86 9.39 -5.45
C ILE A 210 7.57 9.39 -4.08
N ALA A 211 7.61 8.23 -3.41
CA ALA A 211 8.28 8.09 -2.12
C ALA A 211 9.77 8.49 -2.22
N ASN A 212 10.47 8.03 -3.27
CA ASN A 212 11.86 8.40 -3.52
C ASN A 212 12.03 9.92 -3.73
N ARG A 213 11.18 10.56 -4.52
CA ARG A 213 11.21 12.02 -4.75
C ARG A 213 10.96 12.81 -3.48
N MET A 214 9.99 12.39 -2.67
CA MET A 214 9.74 12.99 -1.36
C MET A 214 10.95 12.86 -0.44
N LEU A 215 11.55 11.67 -0.33
CA LEU A 215 12.76 11.45 0.47
C LEU A 215 13.95 12.30 0.01
N LEU A 216 14.14 12.46 -1.30
CA LEU A 216 15.18 13.34 -1.87
C LEU A 216 14.95 14.81 -1.54
N SER A 217 13.69 15.24 -1.49
CA SER A 217 13.30 16.61 -1.18
C SER A 217 13.43 16.95 0.30
N CYS A 218 13.29 15.95 1.17
CA CYS A 218 13.51 16.07 2.62
C CYS A 218 15.00 16.15 3.02
N ARG A 219 15.96 16.07 2.08
CA ARG A 219 17.39 16.12 2.40
C ARG A 219 17.78 17.50 2.97
N TYR A 220 17.96 17.54 4.29
CA TYR A 220 18.83 18.49 5.00
C TYR A 220 20.22 18.58 4.32
N PRO A 221 20.93 19.72 4.42
CA PRO A 221 22.23 19.93 3.76
C PRO A 221 23.21 18.80 4.09
N ARG A 222 23.87 18.27 3.06
CA ARG A 222 24.84 17.15 3.10
C ARG A 222 26.15 17.47 3.87
N SER A 223 26.09 18.29 4.91
CA SER A 223 27.23 18.72 5.70
C SER A 223 26.96 18.46 7.18
N THR A 224 27.01 17.20 7.58
CA THR A 224 27.28 16.74 8.96
C THR A 224 27.55 15.24 8.93
N VAL A 225 28.69 14.88 8.35
CA VAL A 225 29.52 13.76 8.81
C VAL A 225 30.85 14.37 9.18
#